data_AF-A0A914XSK7-F1
#
_entry.id   AF-A0A914XSK7-F1
#
_cell.length_a   1.000
_cell.length_b   1.000
_cell.length_c   1.000
_cell.angle_alpha   90.00
_cell.angle_beta   90.00
_cell.angle_gamma   90.00
#
_symmetry.space_group_name_H-M   'P 1'
#
loop_
_entity.id
_entity.type
_entity.pdbx_description
1 polymer ?
#
loop_
_entity_poly.entity_id
_entity_poly.type
_entity_poly.pdbx_seq_one_letter_code
_entity_poly.pdbx_strand_id
1 'polypeptide(L)'
;MVKPSTSKPKPKLNVSLIHKKAQRYLKKEEWNPNVETFVNINMNEHSPIKLPKICNLICDTAIFSRLKRMKQLGSCSYVFPSATHTRFEHSIGYIFFVCFLDVL
;
A
#
# COMPACT_ATOMS: atom_id res chain seq x y z
N MET A 1 -15.78 -19.10 -16.95
CA MET A 1 -14.89 -19.90 -16.08
C MET A 1 -13.69 -19.05 -15.66
N VAL A 2 -13.77 -18.33 -14.54
CA VAL A 2 -12.65 -17.53 -14.03
C VAL A 2 -11.64 -18.51 -13.43
N LYS A 3 -10.41 -18.56 -13.99
CA LYS A 3 -9.36 -19.43 -13.45
C LYS A 3 -9.08 -19.02 -11.99
N PRO A 4 -9.03 -19.95 -11.02
CA PRO A 4 -8.66 -19.60 -9.65
C PRO A 4 -7.26 -18.98 -9.67
N SER A 5 -7.14 -17.75 -9.15
CA SER A 5 -5.86 -17.07 -9.08
C SER A 5 -4.95 -17.83 -8.12
N THR A 6 -3.94 -18.49 -8.68
CA THR A 6 -2.89 -19.19 -7.93
C THR A 6 -1.94 -18.18 -7.30
N SER A 7 -2.43 -17.28 -6.45
CA SER A 7 -1.56 -16.46 -5.61
C SER A 7 -1.13 -17.32 -4.42
N LYS A 8 0.18 -17.58 -4.30
CA LYS A 8 0.78 -18.19 -3.11
C LYS A 8 0.18 -17.53 -1.85
N PRO A 9 -0.14 -18.32 -0.80
CA PRO A 9 -0.70 -17.75 0.43
C PRO A 9 0.26 -16.69 0.96
N LYS A 10 -0.20 -15.44 1.02
CA LYS A 10 0.59 -14.35 1.56
C LYS A 10 0.92 -14.69 3.02
N PRO A 11 2.18 -14.53 3.46
CA PRO A 11 2.59 -14.90 4.80
C PRO A 11 1.67 -14.25 5.84
N LYS A 12 1.27 -15.01 6.86
CA LYS A 12 0.47 -14.48 7.98
C LYS A 12 1.20 -13.28 8.57
N LEU A 13 0.47 -12.21 8.77
CA LEU A 13 1.01 -10.95 9.25
C LEU A 13 1.67 -11.13 10.62
N ASN A 14 3.00 -11.06 10.68
CA ASN A 14 3.72 -11.06 11.94
C ASN A 14 3.84 -9.62 12.44
N VAL A 15 2.83 -9.18 13.20
CA VAL A 15 2.74 -7.80 13.72
C VAL A 15 3.93 -7.46 14.60
N SER A 16 4.46 -8.41 15.38
CA SER A 16 5.63 -8.17 16.23
C SER A 16 6.91 -7.96 15.41
N LEU A 17 7.06 -8.64 14.27
CA LEU A 17 8.17 -8.41 13.34
C LEU A 17 8.07 -7.04 12.66
N ILE A 18 6.88 -6.63 12.23
CA ILE A 18 6.65 -5.30 11.65
C ILE A 18 6.89 -4.23 12.70
N HIS A 19 6.37 -4.41 13.92
CA HIS A 19 6.58 -3.49 15.02
C HIS A 19 8.07 -3.39 15.36
N LYS A 20 8.79 -4.51 15.44
CA LYS A 20 10.25 -4.51 15.70
C LYS A 20 11.04 -3.85 14.58
N LYS A 21 10.64 -4.04 13.31
CA LYS A 21 11.24 -3.34 12.16
C LYS A 21 10.94 -1.84 12.21
N ALA A 22 9.68 -1.45 12.42
CA ALA A 22 9.24 -0.07 12.55
C ALA A 22 9.93 0.65 13.71
N GLN A 23 10.05 -0.01 14.87
CA GLN A 23 10.81 0.50 16.03
C GLN A 23 12.29 0.69 15.71
N ARG A 24 12.91 -0.19 14.91
CA ARG A 24 14.29 0.00 14.42
C ARG A 24 14.41 1.17 13.44
N TYR A 25 13.37 1.41 12.63
CA TYR A 25 13.30 2.59 11.77
C TYR A 25 13.19 3.87 12.59
N LEU A 26 12.29 3.91 13.58
CA LEU A 26 12.11 5.06 14.48
C LEU A 26 13.33 5.32 15.37
N LYS A 27 14.13 4.29 15.68
CA LYS A 27 15.38 4.40 16.46
C LYS A 27 16.62 4.74 15.63
N LYS A 28 16.54 4.74 14.29
CA LYS A 28 17.62 5.29 13.47
C LYS A 28 17.48 6.82 13.51
N GLU A 29 18.51 7.49 14.04
CA GLU A 29 18.52 8.93 14.25
C GLU A 29 18.51 9.80 12.98
N GLU A 30 18.59 9.24 11.79
CA GLU A 30 18.38 10.02 10.56
C GLU A 30 17.55 9.21 9.55
N TRP A 31 16.31 9.68 9.33
CA TRP A 31 15.62 9.44 8.07
C TRP A 31 16.48 10.07 6.96
N ASN A 32 17.07 9.24 6.10
CA ASN A 32 17.85 9.70 4.96
C ASN A 32 17.11 9.35 3.67
N PRO A 33 16.44 10.32 3.02
CA PRO A 33 15.63 10.08 1.82
C PRO A 33 16.45 9.60 0.62
N ASN A 34 17.78 9.78 0.66
CA ASN A 34 18.68 9.39 -0.42
C ASN A 34 19.14 7.92 -0.35
N VAL A 35 18.97 7.25 0.79
CA VAL A 35 19.44 5.86 1.01
C VAL A 35 18.28 4.86 0.99
N GLU A 36 17.04 5.32 1.13
CA GLU A 36 15.86 4.49 0.94
C GLU A 36 15.57 4.30 -0.56
N THR A 37 15.92 3.14 -1.08
CA THR A 37 15.43 2.69 -2.40
C THR A 37 13.90 2.78 -2.44
N PHE A 38 13.37 3.69 -3.25
CA PHE A 38 11.95 3.79 -3.54
C PHE A 38 11.46 2.54 -4.28
N VAL A 39 10.23 2.10 -3.99
CA VAL A 39 9.54 1.03 -4.70
C VAL A 39 8.40 1.64 -5.50
N ASN A 40 8.27 1.21 -6.76
CA ASN A 40 7.14 1.57 -7.60
C ASN A 40 5.95 0.68 -7.22
N ILE A 41 4.85 1.29 -6.80
CA ILE A 41 3.60 0.58 -6.52
C ILE A 41 2.64 0.80 -7.69
N ASN A 42 2.28 -0.29 -8.38
CA ASN A 42 1.33 -0.28 -9.50
C ASN A 42 -0.12 -0.29 -8.99
N MET A 43 -0.95 0.56 -9.60
CA MET A 43 -2.35 0.78 -9.27
C MET A 43 -3.21 0.67 -10.55
N ASN A 44 -4.53 0.62 -10.43
CA ASN A 44 -5.40 0.23 -11.54
C ASN A 44 -5.58 1.37 -12.56
N GLU A 45 -5.69 2.62 -12.09
CA GLU A 45 -5.96 3.80 -12.94
C GLU A 45 -4.86 4.86 -12.91
N HIS A 46 -3.86 4.71 -12.04
CA HIS A 46 -2.78 5.69 -11.87
C HIS A 46 -1.44 5.17 -12.34
N SER A 47 -0.59 6.09 -12.81
CA SER A 47 0.83 5.83 -13.02
C SER A 47 1.49 5.30 -11.75
N PRO A 48 2.49 4.40 -11.87
CA PRO A 48 3.20 3.87 -10.70
C PRO A 48 3.72 5.00 -9.81
N ILE A 49 3.37 4.93 -8.52
CA ILE A 49 3.81 5.91 -7.53
C ILE A 49 5.07 5.37 -6.85
N LYS A 50 6.07 6.22 -6.69
CA LYS A 50 7.29 5.93 -5.94
C LYS A 50 7.03 6.12 -4.46
N LEU A 51 7.21 5.06 -3.67
CA LEU A 51 7.05 5.10 -2.22
C LEU A 51 8.28 4.56 -1.49
N PRO A 52 8.55 5.01 -0.26
CA PRO A 52 9.59 4.45 0.59
C PRO A 52 9.45 2.95 0.78
N LYS A 53 10.57 2.24 0.97
CA LYS A 53 10.57 0.77 1.13
C LYS A 53 9.78 0.31 2.36
N ILE A 54 9.73 1.13 3.40
CA ILE A 54 8.96 0.87 4.62
C ILE A 54 7.46 0.78 4.33
N CYS A 55 6.94 1.61 3.43
CA CYS A 55 5.53 1.57 3.01
C CYS A 55 5.21 0.26 2.29
N ASN A 56 6.16 -0.28 1.52
CA ASN A 56 5.97 -1.57 0.84
C ASN A 56 5.76 -2.72 1.84
N LEU A 57 6.42 -2.71 3.01
CA LEU A 57 6.20 -3.72 4.06
C LEU A 57 4.76 -3.73 4.58
N ILE A 58 4.11 -2.56 4.61
CA ILE A 58 2.70 -2.42 4.99
C ILE A 58 1.80 -2.88 3.83
N CYS A 59 2.15 -2.54 2.60
CA CYS A 59 1.40 -2.90 1.40
C CYS A 59 1.38 -4.42 1.16
N ASP A 60 2.47 -5.11 1.48
CA ASP A 60 2.61 -6.56 1.32
C ASP A 60 1.81 -7.38 2.34
N THR A 61 1.19 -6.72 3.33
CA THR A 61 0.38 -7.40 4.33
C THR A 61 -0.94 -7.93 3.75
N ALA A 62 -1.41 -9.08 4.24
CA ALA A 62 -2.70 -9.63 3.84
C ALA A 62 -3.88 -8.69 4.17
N ILE A 63 -3.77 -7.95 5.27
CA ILE A 63 -4.78 -6.99 5.71
C ILE A 63 -4.88 -5.82 4.71
N PHE A 64 -3.74 -5.25 4.30
CA PHE A 64 -3.73 -4.16 3.34
C PHE A 64 -4.11 -4.63 1.93
N SER A 65 -3.68 -5.84 1.55
CA SER A 65 -4.10 -6.45 0.29
C SER A 65 -5.60 -6.71 0.19
N ARG A 66 -6.34 -6.78 1.30
CA ARG A 66 -7.81 -6.89 1.32
C ARG A 66 -8.47 -5.64 0.73
N LEU A 67 -7.84 -4.47 0.90
CA LEU A 67 -8.38 -3.19 0.43
C LEU A 67 -8.53 -3.16 -1.11
N LYS A 68 -7.77 -3.99 -1.84
CA LYS A 68 -7.87 -4.12 -3.31
C LYS A 68 -9.21 -4.64 -3.80
N ARG A 69 -9.99 -5.32 -2.92
CA ARG A 69 -11.32 -5.83 -3.26
C ARG A 69 -12.46 -4.94 -2.76
N MET A 70 -12.15 -3.88 -2.01
CA MET A 70 -13.16 -2.98 -1.49
C MET A 70 -13.24 -1.74 -2.37
N LYS A 71 -14.38 -1.56 -3.05
CA LYS A 71 -14.69 -0.35 -3.80
C LYS A 71 -14.75 0.85 -2.87
N GLN A 72 -14.22 1.98 -3.30
CA GLN A 72 -14.26 3.22 -2.51
C GLN A 72 -15.70 3.66 -2.26
N LEU A 73 -16.55 3.64 -3.29
CA LEU A 73 -17.94 4.10 -3.24
C LEU A 73 -18.96 2.96 -3.02
N GLY A 74 -18.50 1.75 -2.73
CA GLY A 74 -19.37 0.61 -2.41
C GLY A 74 -20.43 0.35 -3.49
N SER A 75 -21.70 0.46 -3.11
CA SER A 75 -22.86 0.19 -3.98
C SER A 75 -22.97 1.16 -5.15
N CYS A 76 -22.46 2.39 -5.01
CA CYS A 76 -22.49 3.37 -6.10
C CYS A 76 -21.68 2.92 -7.32
N SER A 77 -20.71 2.01 -7.14
CA SER A 77 -19.98 1.40 -8.26
C SER A 77 -20.85 0.54 -9.17
N TYR A 78 -22.05 0.14 -8.75
CA TYR A 78 -23.02 -0.57 -9.62
C TYR A 78 -23.84 0.38 -10.48
N VAL A 79 -24.06 1.62 -10.03
CA VAL A 79 -24.78 2.66 -10.78
C VAL A 79 -23.82 3.39 -11.72
N PHE A 80 -22.61 3.65 -11.23
CA PHE A 80 -21.55 4.32 -11.98
C PHE A 80 -20.44 3.32 -12.28
N PRO A 81 -20.45 2.65 -13.47
CA PRO A 81 -19.46 1.63 -13.80
C PRO A 81 -18.03 2.19 -13.87
N SER A 82 -17.88 3.49 -14.12
CA SER A 82 -16.60 4.21 -14.09
C SER A 82 -16.02 4.38 -12.68
N ALA A 83 -16.78 4.11 -11.61
CA ALA A 83 -16.28 4.17 -10.24
C ALA A 83 -15.56 2.87 -9.86
N THR A 84 -14.47 2.58 -10.57
CA THR A 84 -13.67 1.36 -10.43
C THR A 84 -12.67 1.41 -9.27
N HIS A 85 -12.32 2.62 -8.83
CA HIS A 85 -11.37 2.90 -7.76
C HIS A 85 -11.67 2.18 -6.44
N THR A 86 -10.60 1.73 -5.80
CA THR A 86 -10.59 0.88 -4.61
C THR A 86 -10.05 1.63 -3.40
N ARG A 87 -10.40 1.16 -2.20
CA ARG A 87 -9.84 1.68 -0.94
C ARG A 87 -8.32 1.55 -0.89
N PHE A 88 -7.75 0.57 -1.58
CA PHE A 88 -6.29 0.40 -1.68
C PHE A 88 -5.63 1.62 -2.30
N GLU A 89 -6.15 2.07 -3.45
CA GLU A 89 -5.59 3.22 -4.18
C GLU A 89 -5.71 4.51 -3.37
N HIS A 90 -6.86 4.68 -2.73
CA HIS A 90 -7.08 5.83 -1.87
C HIS A 90 -6.09 5.86 -0.68
N SER A 91 -5.86 4.73 -0.01
CA SER A 91 -4.91 4.66 1.10
C SER A 91 -3.46 4.89 0.66
N ILE A 92 -3.06 4.37 -0.50
CA ILE A 92 -1.73 4.63 -1.08
C ILE A 92 -1.53 6.11 -1.39
N GLY A 93 -2.55 6.77 -1.96
CA GLY A 93 -2.52 8.20 -2.23
C GLY A 93 -2.30 9.04 -0.97
N TYR A 94 -2.94 8.67 0.14
CA TYR A 94 -2.73 9.34 1.43
C TYR A 94 -1.31 9.11 1.97
N ILE A 95 -0.78 7.88 1.89
CA ILE A 95 0.60 7.58 2.30
C ILE A 95 1.60 8.41 1.49
N PHE A 96 1.39 8.52 0.17
CA PHE A 96 2.21 9.35 -0.69
C PHE A 96 2.17 10.82 -0.27
N PHE A 97 0.97 11.36 -0.01
CA PHE A 97 0.80 12.74 0.41
C PHE A 97 1.50 13.04 1.73
N VAL A 98 1.33 12.19 2.75
CA VAL A 98 2.01 12.35 4.05
C VAL A 98 3.54 12.28 3.87
N CYS A 99 4.03 11.27 3.15
CA CYS A 99 5.45 11.12 2.91
C CYS A 99 6.05 12.28 2.09
N PHE A 100 5.25 12.90 1.22
CA PHE A 100 5.67 14.09 0.49
C PHE A 100 5.75 15.33 1.40
N LEU A 101 4.80 15.49 2.32
CA LEU A 101 4.82 16.59 3.29
C LEU A 101 6.00 16.47 4.27
N ASP A 102 6.39 15.26 4.65
CA ASP A 102 7.56 15.05 5.54
C ASP A 102 8.90 15.42 4.86
N VAL A 103 8.91 15.67 3.54
CA VAL A 103 10.10 16.07 2.75
C VAL A 103 10.17 17.60 2.56
N LEU A 104 9.14 18.35 2.96
CA LEU A 104 9.08 19.83 2.93
C LEU A 104 9.48 20.43 4.28
#